data_AF-A0A2D4G983-F1
#
_entry.id   AF-A0A2D4G983-F1
#
_cell.length_a   1.000
_cell.length_b   1.000
_cell.length_c   1.000
_cell.angle_alpha   90.00
_cell.angle_beta   90.00
_cell.angle_gamma   90.00
#
_symmetry.space_group_name_H-M   'P 1'
#
loop_
_entity.id
_entity.type
_entity.pdbx_description
1 polymer ?
#
loop_
_entity_poly.entity_id
_entity_poly.type
_entity_poly.pdbx_seq_one_letter_code
_entity_poly.pdbx_strand_id
1 'polypeptide(L)'
;MEDIPCSRVGHIYRKYVPYKVPTGVSLARNLKRVAEVWMDEYAEYIYQRRPEYRHLSAGDVTAQKELRIKLNCKSFKWFMNEVAWDLGKFYPPVEPPAAAWGEIRNVGTGLCVDTK
;
A
#
# COMPACT_ATOMS: atom_id res chain seq x y z
N MET A 1 -1.02 -3.39 17.67
CA MET A 1 -0.82 -1.93 17.61
C MET A 1 -1.74 -1.35 18.65
N GLU A 2 -1.22 -0.46 19.50
CA GLU A 2 -2.01 0.18 20.54
C GLU A 2 -1.90 1.68 20.31
N ASP A 3 -3.04 2.32 20.07
CA ASP A 3 -3.16 3.78 20.11
C ASP A 3 -3.69 4.15 21.50
N ILE A 4 -2.98 5.03 22.21
CA ILE A 4 -3.28 5.38 23.61
C ILE A 4 -4.15 6.64 23.63
N PRO A 5 -5.48 6.56 23.83
CA PRO A 5 -6.36 7.72 23.68
C PRO A 5 -6.10 8.83 24.71
N CYS A 6 -5.51 8.45 25.85
CA CYS A 6 -5.13 9.33 26.96
C CYS A 6 -3.86 10.15 26.70
N SER A 7 -3.07 9.82 25.68
CA SER A 7 -1.86 10.55 25.30
C SER A 7 -2.05 11.17 23.93
N ARG A 8 -2.01 12.52 23.84
CA ARG A 8 -2.33 13.25 22.61
C ARG A 8 -1.21 14.22 22.26
N VAL A 9 -0.73 14.14 21.03
CA VAL A 9 0.29 15.04 20.47
C VAL A 9 -0.25 15.65 19.18
N GLY A 10 -0.17 16.97 19.06
CA GLY A 10 -0.53 17.67 17.83
C GLY A 10 0.56 17.52 16.77
N HIS A 11 0.16 17.22 15.53
CA HIS A 11 1.07 17.14 14.38
C HIS A 11 0.61 18.11 13.28
N ILE A 12 1.52 18.97 12.80
CA ILE A 12 1.25 19.88 11.68
C ILE A 12 1.51 19.12 10.37
N TYR A 13 0.43 18.73 9.69
CA TYR A 13 0.51 18.15 8.35
C TYR A 13 0.93 19.22 7.34
N ARG A 14 1.98 18.93 6.57
CA ARG A 14 2.52 19.87 5.58
C ARG A 14 1.61 19.95 4.36
N LYS A 15 1.41 21.16 3.82
CA LYS A 15 0.70 21.37 2.55
C LYS A 15 1.48 20.81 1.34
N TYR A 16 2.81 20.87 1.40
CA TYR A 16 3.73 20.31 0.41
C TYR A 16 5.07 20.00 1.09
N VAL A 17 5.91 19.17 0.46
CA VAL A 17 7.25 18.85 0.95
C VAL A 17 8.20 20.01 0.58
N PRO A 18 8.72 20.80 1.55
CA PRO A 18 9.46 22.03 1.24
C PRO A 18 10.95 21.80 0.98
N TYR A 19 11.47 20.60 1.25
CA TYR A 19 12.89 20.26 1.12
C TYR A 19 13.16 19.44 -0.14
N LYS A 20 14.42 19.47 -0.60
CA LYS A 20 14.89 18.66 -1.74
C LYS A 20 15.26 17.25 -1.26
N VAL A 21 14.94 16.26 -2.08
CA VAL A 21 15.36 14.87 -1.88
C VAL A 21 16.59 14.62 -2.76
N PRO A 22 17.67 14.00 -2.24
CA PRO A 22 18.84 13.65 -3.04
C PRO A 22 18.49 12.78 -4.25
N THR A 23 19.23 12.94 -5.35
CA THR A 23 19.06 12.15 -6.56
C THR A 23 19.24 10.65 -6.28
N GLY A 24 18.41 9.81 -6.91
CA GLY A 24 18.48 8.35 -6.75
C GLY A 24 17.80 7.79 -5.49
N VAL A 25 17.19 8.65 -4.66
CA VAL A 25 16.32 8.22 -3.57
C VAL A 25 14.88 8.12 -4.08
N SER A 26 14.26 6.95 -3.91
CA SER A 26 12.88 6.70 -4.33
C SER A 26 12.11 6.00 -3.22
N LEU A 27 10.89 6.49 -2.96
CA LEU A 27 9.93 5.81 -2.08
C LEU A 27 9.67 4.38 -2.57
N ALA A 28 9.68 4.15 -3.88
CA ALA A 28 9.48 2.83 -4.47
C ALA A 28 10.53 1.82 -4.02
N ARG A 29 11.81 2.22 -3.98
CA ARG A 29 12.89 1.35 -3.52
C ARG A 29 12.72 0.97 -2.06
N ASN A 30 12.32 1.93 -1.22
CA ASN A 30 12.11 1.70 0.20
C ASN A 30 10.92 0.76 0.44
N LEU A 31 9.79 0.97 -0.26
CA LEU A 31 8.63 0.09 -0.17
C LEU A 31 8.95 -1.32 -0.68
N LYS A 32 9.70 -1.44 -1.77
CA LYS A 32 10.13 -2.75 -2.28
C LYS A 32 10.98 -3.52 -1.26
N ARG A 33 11.92 -2.85 -0.60
CA ARG A 33 12.73 -3.47 0.48
C ARG A 33 11.87 -4.02 1.61
N VAL A 34 10.83 -3.28 2.02
CA VAL A 34 9.90 -3.74 3.04
C VAL A 34 9.09 -4.93 2.54
N ALA A 35 8.54 -4.84 1.32
CA ALA A 35 7.73 -5.89 0.72
C ALA A 35 8.52 -7.21 0.61
N GLU A 36 9.73 -7.17 0.05
CA GLU A 36 10.60 -8.33 -0.15
C GLU A 36 11.04 -9.02 1.15
N VAL A 37 11.09 -8.28 2.26
CA VAL A 37 11.54 -8.83 3.55
C VAL A 37 10.36 -9.32 4.39
N TRP A 38 9.23 -8.61 4.37
CA TRP A 38 8.17 -8.79 5.37
C TRP A 38 6.83 -9.25 4.80
N MET A 39 6.54 -9.01 3.52
CA MET A 39 5.17 -9.17 2.99
C MET A 39 4.91 -10.52 2.30
N ASP A 40 5.91 -11.39 2.20
CA ASP A 40 5.78 -12.72 1.61
C ASP A 40 5.05 -12.66 0.23
N GLU A 41 4.09 -13.56 -0.01
CA GLU A 41 3.28 -13.61 -1.23
C GLU A 41 2.45 -12.33 -1.47
N TYR A 42 2.18 -11.52 -0.43
CA TYR A 42 1.38 -10.31 -0.56
C TYR A 42 2.13 -9.16 -1.25
N ALA A 43 3.46 -9.23 -1.35
CA ALA A 43 4.24 -8.30 -2.17
C ALA A 43 3.75 -8.25 -3.63
N GLU A 44 3.24 -9.38 -4.13
CA GLU A 44 2.71 -9.51 -5.48
C GLU A 44 1.51 -8.58 -5.74
N TYR A 45 0.64 -8.34 -4.75
CA TYR A 45 -0.49 -7.43 -4.89
C TYR A 45 -0.07 -5.96 -5.04
N ILE A 46 1.12 -5.60 -4.56
CA ILE A 46 1.73 -4.29 -4.84
C ILE A 46 2.19 -4.25 -6.30
N TYR A 47 2.86 -5.31 -6.76
CA TYR A 47 3.42 -5.38 -8.11
C TYR A 47 2.36 -5.44 -9.22
N GLN A 48 1.17 -5.98 -8.94
CA GLN A 48 0.04 -5.93 -9.85
C GLN A 48 -0.46 -4.49 -10.10
N ARG A 49 -0.38 -3.63 -9.07
CA ARG A 49 -0.81 -2.21 -9.16
C ARG A 49 0.32 -1.28 -9.62
N ARG A 50 1.57 -1.65 -9.35
CA ARG A 50 2.79 -0.93 -9.74
C ARG A 50 3.79 -1.88 -10.41
N PRO A 51 3.56 -2.25 -11.68
CA PRO A 51 4.40 -3.22 -12.39
C PRO A 51 5.88 -2.85 -12.44
N GLU A 52 6.19 -1.55 -12.43
CA GLU A 52 7.57 -1.04 -12.42
C GLU A 52 8.37 -1.48 -11.20
N TYR A 53 7.71 -1.89 -10.11
CA TYR A 53 8.39 -2.40 -8.92
C TYR A 53 9.01 -3.77 -9.16
N ARG A 54 8.56 -4.57 -10.14
CA ARG A 54 9.15 -5.89 -10.41
C ARG A 54 10.63 -5.81 -10.79
N HIS A 55 10.95 -4.89 -11.70
CA HIS A 55 12.30 -4.72 -12.24
C HIS A 55 13.15 -3.70 -11.46
N LEU A 56 12.56 -3.01 -10.47
CA LEU A 56 13.28 -2.11 -9.59
C LEU A 56 14.23 -2.89 -8.67
N SER A 57 15.51 -2.51 -8.60
CA SER A 57 16.43 -3.11 -7.62
C SER A 57 16.06 -2.68 -6.19
N ALA A 58 15.89 -3.66 -5.29
CA ALA A 58 15.72 -3.41 -3.86
C ALA A 58 17.05 -3.15 -3.13
N GLY A 59 18.20 -3.33 -3.82
CA GLY A 59 19.50 -3.47 -3.19
C GLY A 59 19.60 -4.77 -2.37
N ASP A 60 20.66 -4.89 -1.56
CA ASP A 60 20.84 -6.05 -0.68
C ASP A 60 19.87 -6.00 0.51
N VAL A 61 19.13 -7.09 0.71
CA VAL A 61 18.18 -7.29 1.81
C VAL A 61 18.47 -8.55 2.62
N THR A 62 19.63 -9.18 2.40
CA THR A 62 20.01 -10.47 2.99
C THR A 62 20.02 -10.41 4.52
N ALA A 63 20.72 -9.43 5.09
CA ALA A 63 20.79 -9.24 6.54
C ALA A 63 19.41 -9.04 7.19
N GLN A 64 18.47 -8.38 6.50
CA GLN A 64 17.11 -8.16 7.00
C GLN A 64 16.27 -9.44 6.94
N LYS A 65 16.45 -10.27 5.90
CA LYS A 65 15.80 -11.59 5.81
C LYS A 65 16.34 -12.53 6.90
N GLU A 66 17.65 -12.55 7.12
CA GLU A 66 18.28 -13.32 8.20
C GLU A 66 17.80 -12.87 9.59
N LEU A 67 17.65 -11.56 9.80
CA LEU A 67 17.10 -11.03 11.05
C LEU A 67 15.67 -11.54 11.30
N ARG A 68 14.80 -11.51 10.28
CA ARG A 68 13.43 -12.01 10.37
C ARG A 68 13.41 -13.51 10.76
N ILE A 69 14.29 -14.31 10.17
CA ILE A 69 14.43 -15.74 10.49
C ILE A 69 14.91 -15.92 11.93
N LYS A 70 15.96 -15.20 12.32
CA LYS A 70 16.55 -15.28 13.67
C LYS A 70 15.57 -14.91 14.78
N LEU A 71 14.68 -13.95 14.52
CA LEU A 71 13.64 -13.53 15.46
C LEU A 71 12.43 -14.49 15.50
N ASN A 72 12.42 -15.54 14.68
CA ASN A 72 11.32 -16.50 14.56
C ASN A 72 9.97 -15.80 14.33
N CYS A 73 9.97 -14.81 13.43
CA CYS A 73 8.78 -14.02 13.12
C CYS A 73 7.70 -14.87 12.45
N LYS A 74 6.43 -14.52 12.69
CA LYS A 74 5.28 -15.14 12.01
C LYS A 74 5.23 -14.73 10.52
N SER A 75 4.45 -15.47 9.73
CA SER A 75 4.22 -15.14 8.32
C SER A 75 3.38 -13.88 8.16
N PHE A 76 3.48 -13.24 7.00
CA PHE A 76 2.64 -12.09 6.69
C PHE A 76 1.16 -12.48 6.53
N LYS A 77 0.89 -13.70 6.05
CA LYS A 77 -0.47 -14.27 6.04
C LYS A 77 -1.09 -14.31 7.44
N TRP A 78 -0.33 -14.73 8.47
CA TRP A 78 -0.81 -14.67 9.85
C TRP A 78 -1.13 -13.23 10.26
N PHE A 79 -0.26 -12.27 9.90
CA PHE A 79 -0.51 -10.86 10.20
C PHE A 79 -1.81 -10.35 9.55
N MET A 80 -2.01 -10.65 8.27
CA MET A 80 -3.21 -10.24 7.52
C MET A 80 -4.49 -10.89 8.03
N ASN A 81 -4.42 -12.10 8.59
CA ASN A 81 -5.60 -12.82 9.08
C ASN A 81 -5.93 -12.52 10.54
N GLU A 82 -4.93 -12.28 11.39
CA GLU A 82 -5.12 -12.17 12.84
C GLU A 82 -5.02 -10.74 13.35
N VAL A 83 -4.20 -9.90 12.70
CA VAL A 83 -3.93 -8.52 13.14
C VAL A 83 -4.62 -7.49 12.26
N ALA A 84 -4.48 -7.62 10.93
CA ALA A 84 -5.01 -6.69 9.94
C ALA A 84 -6.18 -7.27 9.13
N TRP A 85 -7.05 -8.05 9.79
CA TRP A 85 -8.14 -8.80 9.17
C TRP A 85 -9.21 -7.91 8.53
N ASP A 86 -9.37 -6.69 9.04
CA ASP A 86 -10.33 -5.70 8.57
C ASP A 86 -9.81 -4.90 7.35
N LEU A 87 -8.50 -4.90 7.11
CA LEU A 87 -7.88 -4.14 6.02
C LEU A 87 -8.45 -4.53 4.65
N GLY A 88 -8.60 -5.84 4.40
CA GLY A 88 -9.13 -6.37 3.13
C GLY A 88 -10.58 -5.98 2.85
N LYS A 89 -11.33 -5.53 3.87
CA LYS A 89 -12.71 -5.03 3.70
C LYS A 89 -12.75 -3.71 2.92
N PHE A 90 -11.76 -2.86 3.13
CA PHE A 90 -11.69 -1.52 2.54
C PHE A 90 -10.74 -1.47 1.34
N TYR A 91 -9.65 -2.24 1.41
CA TYR A 91 -8.61 -2.30 0.38
C TYR A 91 -8.36 -3.76 0.00
N PRO A 92 -9.29 -4.40 -0.72
CA PRO A 92 -9.15 -5.80 -1.06
C PRO A 92 -7.91 -6.02 -1.94
N PRO A 93 -7.10 -7.05 -1.69
CA PRO A 93 -5.92 -7.35 -2.51
C PRO A 93 -6.28 -7.52 -3.99
N VAL A 94 -7.46 -8.06 -4.27
CA VAL A 94 -8.09 -8.14 -5.59
C VAL A 94 -9.44 -7.44 -5.52
N GLU A 95 -9.63 -6.36 -6.27
CA GLU A 95 -10.87 -5.58 -6.24
C GLU A 95 -12.02 -6.33 -6.93
N PRO A 96 -13.23 -6.29 -6.36
CA PRO A 96 -14.41 -6.86 -7.00
C PRO A 96 -14.75 -6.07 -8.28
N PRO A 97 -15.44 -6.71 -9.26
CA PRO A 97 -15.85 -6.01 -10.47
C PRO A 97 -16.82 -4.87 -10.15
N ALA A 98 -16.74 -3.80 -10.93
CA ALA A 98 -17.68 -2.69 -10.85
C ALA A 98 -19.10 -3.15 -11.24
N ALA A 99 -20.12 -2.59 -10.58
CA ALA A 99 -21.51 -2.88 -10.91
C ALA A 99 -21.93 -2.29 -12.27
N ALA A 100 -21.43 -1.10 -12.59
CA ALA A 100 -21.66 -0.42 -13.85
C ALA A 100 -20.44 0.47 -14.18
N TRP A 101 -20.21 0.69 -15.47
CA TRP A 101 -19.23 1.63 -16.01
C TRP A 101 -19.75 2.13 -17.37
N GLY A 102 -19.38 3.35 -17.75
CA GLY A 102 -19.86 4.00 -18.97
C GLY A 102 -20.49 5.36 -18.70
N GLU A 103 -21.34 5.82 -19.62
CA GLU A 103 -22.07 7.08 -19.45
C GLU A 103 -23.22 6.96 -18.45
N ILE A 104 -23.46 8.03 -17.70
CA ILE A 104 -24.65 8.16 -16.85
C ILE A 104 -25.63 9.08 -17.57
N ARG A 105 -26.62 8.50 -18.25
CA ARG A 105 -27.62 9.23 -19.03
C ARG A 105 -28.92 9.40 -18.26
N ASN A 106 -29.42 10.63 -18.18
CA ASN A 106 -30.70 10.95 -17.57
C ASN A 106 -31.84 10.73 -18.57
N VAL A 107 -32.83 9.90 -18.21
CA VAL A 107 -33.96 9.54 -19.09
C VAL A 107 -34.87 10.74 -19.42
N GLY A 108 -35.07 11.67 -18.48
CA GLY A 108 -36.01 12.78 -18.67
C GLY A 108 -35.49 13.87 -19.61
N THR A 109 -34.20 14.19 -19.52
CA THR A 109 -33.56 15.23 -20.34
C THR A 109 -32.84 14.68 -21.57
N GLY A 110 -32.54 13.38 -21.58
CA GLY A 110 -31.69 12.74 -22.61
C GLY A 110 -30.21 13.10 -22.51
N LEU A 111 -29.83 13.96 -21.56
CA LEU A 111 -28.47 14.45 -21.36
C LEU A 111 -27.66 13.49 -20.48
N CYS A 112 -26.33 13.53 -20.64
CA CYS A 112 -25.40 12.76 -19.83
C CYS A 112 -24.80 13.62 -18.70
N VAL A 113 -24.46 12.98 -17.58
CA VAL A 113 -23.59 13.56 -16.57
C VAL A 113 -22.22 13.76 -17.20
N ASP A 114 -21.70 14.98 -17.10
CA ASP A 114 -20.38 15.35 -17.61
C ASP A 114 -19.65 16.19 -16.55
N THR A 115 -18.32 16.15 -16.59
CA THR A 115 -17.45 16.94 -15.69
C THR A 115 -16.42 17.66 -16.54
N LYS A 116 -16.34 18.99 -16.42
CA LYS A 116 -15.30 19.80 -17.06
C LYS A 116 -13.90 19.42 -16.60
#